data_AF-A0A7J4EIK7-F1
#
_entry.id   AF-A0A7J4EIK7-F1
#
_cell.length_a   1.000
_cell.length_b   1.000
_cell.length_c   1.000
_cell.angle_alpha   90.00
_cell.angle_beta   90.00
_cell.angle_gamma   90.00
#
_symmetry.space_group_name_H-M   'P 1'
#
loop_
_entity.id
_entity.type
_entity.pdbx_description
1 polymer ?
#
loop_
_entity_poly.entity_id
_entity_poly.type
_entity_poly.pdbx_seq_one_letter_code
_entity_poly.pdbx_strand_id
1 'polypeptide(L)'
;MCGLVKNLSRLADLYVNDAFAAAHRSQPSLVGFPMVLPSVAGRLMQKELEVLGTVMKGDEKPEIFVIGGAKFKDAVELIKYVLENDIADQVLLTGVVGNLFLLGRGVDLGESKNLIEQSAPSGLMDEVRRLIQDHGRRIETPVDVAVNVDCERVEHTLNRLPDDHQILDIGEGTIAIVCREIRNAGTVVANGPPGKVRFKVLHGKTSLTP
;
A
#
# COMPACT_ATOMS: atom_id res chain seq x y z
N MET A 1 35.35 5.84 5.61
CA MET A 1 34.41 6.61 6.47
C MET A 1 34.26 8.02 5.90
N CYS A 2 33.03 8.49 5.62
CA CYS A 2 32.84 9.78 4.95
C CYS A 2 33.17 10.97 5.88
N GLY A 3 33.44 12.15 5.30
CA GLY A 3 33.87 13.33 6.04
C GLY A 3 32.86 13.80 7.09
N LEU A 4 31.55 13.69 6.81
CA LEU A 4 30.49 14.07 7.74
C LEU A 4 30.57 13.29 9.05
N VAL A 5 30.59 11.95 8.97
CA VAL A 5 30.61 11.09 10.16
C VAL A 5 31.92 11.30 10.92
N LYS A 6 33.06 11.35 10.22
CA LYS A 6 34.39 11.51 10.83
C LYS A 6 34.52 12.81 11.63
N ASN A 7 33.94 13.90 11.13
CA ASN A 7 34.05 15.20 11.76
C ASN A 7 33.06 15.35 12.93
N LEU A 8 31.81 14.91 12.74
CA LEU A 8 30.76 15.07 13.74
C LEU A 8 30.83 14.05 14.87
N SER A 9 31.32 12.83 14.64
CA SER A 9 31.39 11.80 15.68
C SER A 9 32.35 12.14 16.82
N ARG A 10 33.25 13.09 16.60
CA ARG A 10 34.18 13.60 17.63
C ARG A 10 33.53 14.62 18.58
N LEU A 11 32.32 15.09 18.24
CA LEU A 11 31.59 16.10 18.98
C LEU A 11 30.42 15.51 19.78
N ALA A 12 30.24 14.19 19.75
CA ALA A 12 29.13 13.51 20.40
C ALA A 12 29.58 12.19 21.03
N ASP A 13 29.05 11.88 22.21
CA ASP A 13 29.32 10.61 22.91
C ASP A 13 28.33 9.50 22.51
N LEU A 14 27.14 9.88 22.03
CA LEU A 14 26.04 8.99 21.70
C LEU A 14 25.33 9.47 20.42
N TYR A 15 24.85 8.52 19.61
CA TYR A 15 23.97 8.79 18.48
C TYR A 15 22.56 8.25 18.75
N VAL A 16 21.55 9.09 18.56
CA VAL A 16 20.13 8.71 18.70
C VAL A 16 19.48 8.81 17.33
N ASN A 17 19.00 7.69 16.77
CA ASN A 17 18.24 7.69 15.54
C ASN A 17 16.74 7.74 15.84
N ASP A 18 16.13 8.90 15.62
CA ASP A 18 14.68 9.10 15.76
C ASP A 18 13.97 9.35 14.41
N ALA A 19 14.64 9.03 13.29
CA ALA A 19 14.19 9.34 11.93
C ALA A 19 13.60 8.12 11.20
N PHE A 20 12.53 7.53 11.73
CA PHE A 20 11.90 6.31 11.18
C PHE A 20 11.53 6.46 9.69
N ALA A 21 10.93 7.58 9.30
CA ALA A 21 10.51 7.85 7.92
C ALA A 21 11.65 7.75 6.89
N ALA A 22 12.90 7.97 7.31
CA ALA A 22 14.08 7.87 6.45
C ALA A 22 14.87 6.56 6.65
N ALA A 23 14.46 5.68 7.57
CA ALA A 23 15.21 4.47 7.96
C ALA A 23 15.50 3.52 6.79
N HIS A 24 14.66 3.53 5.75
CA HIS A 24 14.85 2.75 4.53
C HIS A 24 15.97 3.28 3.59
N ARG A 25 16.72 4.32 3.99
CA ARG A 25 17.78 4.95 3.20
C ARG A 25 19.15 4.68 3.80
N SER A 26 20.07 4.20 2.96
CA SER A 26 21.48 4.03 3.33
C SER A 26 22.27 5.34 3.15
N GLN A 27 21.98 6.33 3.99
CA GLN A 27 22.63 7.64 3.98
C GLN A 27 23.61 7.80 5.16
N PRO A 28 24.71 8.56 5.00
CA PRO A 28 25.73 8.66 6.05
C PRO A 28 25.22 9.12 7.42
N SER A 29 24.23 10.02 7.46
CA SER A 29 23.63 10.50 8.70
C SER A 29 22.79 9.45 9.42
N LEU A 30 22.33 8.40 8.74
CA LEU A 30 21.47 7.36 9.30
C LEU A 30 22.25 6.12 9.69
N VAL A 31 23.10 5.63 8.77
CA VAL A 31 23.83 4.35 8.93
C VAL A 31 25.29 4.53 9.29
N GLY A 32 25.83 5.75 9.19
CA GLY A 32 27.26 6.00 9.39
C GLY A 32 27.68 6.12 10.85
N PHE A 33 26.88 6.80 11.69
CA PHE A 33 27.17 6.98 13.12
C PHE A 33 27.07 5.68 13.94
N PRO A 34 26.12 4.77 13.68
CA PRO A 34 26.08 3.45 14.33
C PRO A 34 27.36 2.62 14.21
N MET A 35 28.18 2.90 13.21
CA MET A 35 29.45 2.18 13.01
C MET A 35 30.60 2.70 13.90
N VAL A 36 30.44 3.86 14.55
CA VAL A 36 31.53 4.54 15.27
C VAL A 36 31.15 5.13 16.62
N LEU A 37 29.85 5.23 16.92
CA LEU A 37 29.35 5.70 18.21
C LEU A 37 28.36 4.69 18.78
N PRO A 38 28.29 4.53 20.12
CA PRO A 38 27.17 3.87 20.75
C PRO A 38 25.86 4.52 20.27
N SER A 39 24.92 3.69 19.87
CA SER A 39 23.74 4.14 19.12
C SER A 39 22.47 3.51 19.64
N VAL A 40 21.43 4.33 19.74
CA VAL A 40 20.11 3.92 20.24
C VAL A 40 18.99 4.43 19.34
N ALA A 41 17.86 3.75 19.36
CA ALA A 41 16.62 4.27 18.79
C ALA A 41 16.09 5.40 19.70
N GLY A 42 15.63 6.49 19.09
CA GLY A 42 14.83 7.47 19.80
C GLY A 42 13.42 6.94 20.08
N ARG A 43 12.59 7.74 20.75
CA ARG A 43 11.25 7.31 21.19
C ARG A 43 10.27 7.13 20.02
N LEU A 44 10.37 7.96 18.99
CA LEU A 44 9.57 7.79 17.78
C LEU A 44 9.99 6.52 17.06
N MET A 45 11.29 6.33 16.84
CA MET A 45 11.82 5.10 16.22
C MET A 45 11.40 3.85 17.00
N GLN A 46 11.54 3.86 18.32
CA GLN A 46 11.12 2.74 19.18
C GLN A 46 9.63 2.44 18.99
N LYS A 47 8.76 3.44 19.09
CA LYS A 47 7.31 3.26 18.96
C LYS A 47 6.94 2.66 17.59
N GLU A 48 7.52 3.16 16.51
CA GLU A 48 7.25 2.65 15.15
C GLU A 48 7.72 1.20 15.00
N LEU A 49 8.89 0.85 15.55
CA LEU A 49 9.40 -0.52 15.55
C LEU A 49 8.55 -1.48 16.40
N GLU A 50 8.02 -1.03 17.53
CA GLU A 50 7.12 -1.82 18.37
C GLU A 50 5.81 -2.10 17.64
N VAL A 51 5.18 -1.09 17.04
CA VAL A 51 3.94 -1.25 16.25
C VAL A 51 4.17 -2.19 15.06
N LEU A 52 5.24 -1.97 14.29
CA LEU A 52 5.57 -2.88 13.18
C LEU A 52 5.87 -4.30 13.67
N GLY A 53 6.55 -4.43 14.81
CA GLY A 53 6.82 -5.71 15.43
C GLY A 53 5.54 -6.47 15.81
N THR A 54 4.52 -5.79 16.33
CA THR A 54 3.22 -6.42 16.67
C THR A 54 2.48 -6.91 15.42
N VAL A 55 2.46 -6.09 14.36
CA VAL A 55 1.85 -6.46 13.07
C VAL A 55 2.56 -7.66 12.44
N MET A 56 3.89 -7.70 12.49
CA MET A 56 4.64 -8.81 11.89
C MET A 56 4.52 -10.13 12.67
N LYS A 57 4.01 -10.10 13.90
CA LYS A 57 3.86 -11.28 14.76
C LYS A 57 2.50 -11.95 14.67
N GLY A 58 1.47 -11.31 14.12
CA GLY A 58 0.15 -11.92 14.07
C GLY A 58 -0.63 -11.83 15.39
N ASP A 59 -0.30 -10.88 16.28
CA ASP A 59 -0.74 -10.90 17.68
C ASP A 59 -2.26 -10.68 17.85
N GLU A 60 -2.91 -9.89 16.97
CA GLU A 60 -4.34 -9.56 17.04
C GLU A 60 -5.07 -9.83 15.71
N LYS A 61 -5.82 -10.93 15.67
CA LYS A 61 -6.55 -11.42 14.49
C LYS A 61 -8.04 -11.02 14.44
N PRO A 62 -8.64 -10.86 13.26
CA PRO A 62 -8.01 -11.02 11.94
C PRO A 62 -7.12 -9.83 11.58
N GLU A 63 -5.99 -10.10 10.95
CA GLU A 63 -5.08 -9.09 10.40
C GLU A 63 -5.46 -8.75 8.96
N ILE A 64 -5.87 -7.51 8.75
CA ILE A 64 -6.36 -7.03 7.46
C ILE A 64 -5.41 -5.98 6.88
N PHE A 65 -4.94 -6.24 5.66
CA PHE A 65 -4.09 -5.33 4.91
C PHE A 65 -4.91 -4.60 3.84
N VAL A 66 -5.01 -3.28 3.90
CA VAL A 66 -5.64 -2.45 2.88
C VAL A 66 -4.55 -1.83 2.01
N ILE A 67 -4.41 -2.30 0.77
CA ILE A 67 -3.30 -1.94 -0.11
C ILE A 67 -3.83 -1.22 -1.36
N GLY A 68 -3.37 0.01 -1.56
CA GLY A 68 -3.76 0.86 -2.67
C GLY A 68 -2.58 1.64 -3.27
N GLY A 69 -2.90 2.80 -3.84
CA GLY A 69 -1.92 3.66 -4.50
C GLY A 69 -1.57 3.23 -5.94
N ALA A 70 -0.43 3.73 -6.40
CA ALA A 70 0.01 3.63 -7.81
C ALA A 70 1.41 3.00 -7.98
N LYS A 71 2.05 2.56 -6.88
CA LYS A 71 3.37 1.93 -6.93
C LYS A 71 3.22 0.42 -7.02
N PHE A 72 3.09 -0.10 -8.24
CA PHE A 72 2.77 -1.50 -8.47
C PHE A 72 3.77 -2.47 -7.83
N LYS A 73 5.06 -2.25 -8.05
CA LYS A 73 6.12 -3.17 -7.58
C LYS A 73 6.11 -3.29 -6.05
N ASP A 74 6.20 -2.16 -5.36
CA ASP A 74 6.22 -2.11 -3.89
C ASP A 74 4.96 -2.80 -3.30
N ALA A 75 3.79 -2.57 -3.91
CA ALA A 75 2.53 -3.16 -3.45
C ALA A 75 2.49 -4.68 -3.67
N VAL A 76 2.91 -5.18 -4.85
CA VAL A 76 2.93 -6.62 -5.14
C VAL A 76 3.94 -7.35 -4.26
N GLU A 77 5.12 -6.77 -4.03
CA GLU A 77 6.12 -7.32 -3.11
C GLU A 77 5.57 -7.39 -1.67
N LEU A 78 4.86 -6.36 -1.21
CA LEU A 78 4.20 -6.37 0.09
C LEU A 78 3.11 -7.45 0.19
N ILE A 79 2.21 -7.51 -0.79
CA ILE A 79 1.12 -8.51 -0.85
C ILE A 79 1.69 -9.92 -0.80
N LYS A 80 2.72 -10.18 -1.61
CA LYS A 80 3.42 -11.46 -1.63
C LYS A 80 3.99 -11.80 -0.27
N TYR A 81 4.74 -10.87 0.33
CA TYR A 81 5.38 -11.10 1.62
C TYR A 81 4.37 -11.45 2.71
N VAL A 82 3.28 -10.68 2.84
CA VAL A 82 2.31 -10.89 3.92
C VAL A 82 1.46 -12.15 3.73
N LEU A 83 1.26 -12.60 2.50
CA LEU A 83 0.51 -13.83 2.19
C LEU A 83 1.39 -15.08 2.29
N GLU A 84 2.64 -15.03 1.81
CA GLU A 84 3.60 -16.16 1.87
C GLU A 84 4.07 -16.45 3.30
N ASN A 85 4.04 -15.44 4.19
CA ASN A 85 4.42 -15.58 5.59
C ASN A 85 3.22 -15.70 6.55
N ASP A 86 2.01 -15.89 6.03
CA ASP A 86 0.76 -16.04 6.82
C ASP A 86 0.52 -14.92 7.86
N ILE A 87 0.97 -13.71 7.52
CA ILE A 87 0.76 -12.50 8.34
C ILE A 87 -0.67 -12.01 8.09
N ALA A 88 -1.04 -11.77 6.83
CA ALA A 88 -2.36 -11.27 6.49
C ALA A 88 -3.41 -12.39 6.40
N ASP A 89 -4.49 -12.24 7.17
CA ASP A 89 -5.69 -13.07 7.03
C ASP A 89 -6.49 -12.65 5.78
N GLN A 90 -6.54 -11.34 5.50
CA GLN A 90 -7.12 -10.77 4.28
C GLN A 90 -6.33 -9.56 3.76
N VAL A 91 -6.31 -9.43 2.43
CA VAL A 91 -5.74 -8.30 1.69
C VAL A 91 -6.85 -7.65 0.86
N LEU A 92 -7.21 -6.42 1.21
CA LEU A 92 -8.21 -5.61 0.52
C LEU A 92 -7.51 -4.64 -0.44
N LEU A 93 -7.76 -4.80 -1.74
CA LEU A 93 -7.10 -4.00 -2.76
C LEU A 93 -7.94 -2.81 -3.19
N THR A 94 -7.28 -1.67 -3.33
CA THR A 94 -7.89 -0.41 -3.78
C THR A 94 -6.95 0.31 -4.76
N GLY A 95 -7.38 1.44 -5.34
CA GLY A 95 -6.56 2.23 -6.25
C GLY A 95 -6.12 1.47 -7.50
N VAL A 96 -5.00 1.91 -8.09
CA VAL A 96 -4.50 1.33 -9.34
C VAL A 96 -3.97 -0.09 -9.11
N VAL A 97 -3.54 -0.42 -7.90
CA VAL A 97 -3.18 -1.79 -7.49
C VAL A 97 -4.41 -2.71 -7.54
N GLY A 98 -5.56 -2.27 -7.05
CA GLY A 98 -6.82 -3.01 -7.20
C GLY A 98 -7.17 -3.29 -8.66
N ASN A 99 -7.00 -2.29 -9.53
CA ASN A 99 -7.20 -2.44 -10.97
C ASN A 99 -6.22 -3.45 -11.60
N LEU A 100 -4.95 -3.47 -11.17
CA LEU A 100 -3.96 -4.45 -11.64
C LEU A 100 -4.42 -5.89 -11.33
N PHE A 101 -4.97 -6.15 -10.14
CA PHE A 101 -5.47 -7.47 -9.78
C PHE A 101 -6.80 -7.81 -10.47
N LEU A 102 -7.65 -6.82 -10.77
CA LEU A 102 -8.83 -7.01 -11.63
C LEU A 102 -8.43 -7.47 -13.04
N LEU A 103 -7.41 -6.85 -13.65
CA LEU A 103 -6.83 -7.32 -14.92
C LEU A 103 -6.26 -8.74 -14.79
N GLY A 104 -5.59 -9.03 -13.68
CA GLY A 104 -5.09 -10.37 -13.36
C GLY A 104 -6.19 -11.43 -13.28
N ARG A 105 -7.41 -11.04 -12.87
CA ARG A 105 -8.63 -11.86 -12.87
C ARG A 105 -9.35 -11.91 -14.22
N GLY A 106 -8.83 -11.22 -15.24
CA GLY A 106 -9.43 -11.19 -16.58
C GLY A 106 -10.58 -10.21 -16.74
N VAL A 107 -10.75 -9.25 -15.81
CA VAL A 107 -11.75 -8.18 -15.95
C VAL A 107 -11.23 -7.17 -16.97
N ASP A 108 -12.08 -6.80 -17.93
CA ASP A 108 -11.76 -5.71 -18.87
C ASP A 108 -11.99 -4.36 -18.18
N LEU A 109 -10.97 -3.49 -18.23
CA LEU A 109 -10.98 -2.18 -17.58
C LEU A 109 -10.89 -1.02 -18.58
N GLY A 110 -11.14 -1.29 -19.87
CA GLY A 110 -11.09 -0.29 -20.94
C GLY A 110 -9.74 0.43 -20.96
N GLU A 111 -9.77 1.75 -21.05
CA GLU A 111 -8.58 2.61 -21.11
C GLU A 111 -7.64 2.44 -19.90
N SER A 112 -8.16 2.04 -18.73
CA SER A 112 -7.32 1.80 -17.55
C SER A 112 -6.35 0.63 -17.75
N LYS A 113 -6.72 -0.36 -18.58
CA LYS A 113 -5.84 -1.47 -18.95
C LYS A 113 -4.57 -0.97 -19.63
N ASN A 114 -4.73 -0.11 -20.64
CA ASN A 114 -3.62 0.43 -21.42
C ASN A 114 -2.62 1.18 -20.52
N LEU A 115 -3.13 2.00 -19.60
CA LEU A 115 -2.31 2.77 -18.66
C LEU A 115 -1.53 1.87 -17.69
N ILE A 116 -2.15 0.78 -17.23
CA ILE A 116 -1.50 -0.19 -16.34
C ILE A 116 -0.42 -0.96 -17.10
N GLU A 117 -0.70 -1.46 -18.30
CA GLU A 117 0.27 -2.21 -19.11
C GLU A 117 1.50 -1.37 -19.48
N GLN A 118 1.33 -0.06 -19.74
CA GLN A 118 2.45 0.85 -20.02
C GLN A 118 3.29 1.19 -18.78
N SER A 119 2.68 1.15 -17.60
CA SER A 119 3.31 1.60 -16.35
C SER A 119 3.84 0.44 -15.48
N ALA A 120 3.31 -0.76 -15.69
CA ALA A 120 3.70 -1.95 -14.94
C ALA A 120 5.07 -2.47 -15.43
N PRO A 121 6.00 -2.78 -14.51
CA PRO A 121 7.23 -3.49 -14.86
C PRO A 121 6.95 -4.80 -15.60
N SER A 122 7.84 -5.15 -16.54
CA SER A 122 7.79 -6.43 -17.24
C SER A 122 7.76 -7.62 -16.26
N GLY A 123 6.92 -8.62 -16.54
CA GLY A 123 6.74 -9.81 -15.70
C GLY A 123 5.85 -9.62 -14.47
N LEU A 124 5.49 -8.39 -14.09
CA LEU A 124 4.68 -8.15 -12.89
C LEU A 124 3.28 -8.79 -13.00
N MET A 125 2.67 -8.78 -14.18
CA MET A 125 1.35 -9.38 -14.39
C MET A 125 1.35 -10.90 -14.17
N ASP A 126 2.46 -11.58 -14.49
CA ASP A 126 2.59 -13.02 -14.25
C ASP A 126 2.72 -13.33 -12.76
N GLU A 127 3.40 -12.47 -12.00
CA GLU A 127 3.46 -12.56 -10.55
C GLU A 127 2.08 -12.32 -9.90
N VAL A 128 1.33 -11.32 -10.38
CA VAL A 128 -0.05 -11.07 -9.94
C VAL A 128 -0.95 -12.28 -10.17
N ARG A 129 -0.87 -12.90 -11.36
CA ARG A 129 -1.65 -14.11 -11.66
C ARG A 129 -1.30 -15.27 -10.75
N ARG A 130 -0.01 -15.47 -10.41
CA ARG A 130 0.42 -16.49 -9.45
C ARG A 130 -0.14 -16.22 -8.05
N LEU A 131 -0.04 -14.98 -7.57
CA LEU A 131 -0.62 -14.61 -6.27
C LEU A 131 -2.13 -14.84 -6.20
N ILE A 132 -2.86 -14.53 -7.27
CA ILE A 132 -4.30 -14.81 -7.37
C ILE A 132 -4.56 -16.32 -7.35
N GLN A 133 -3.75 -17.11 -8.06
CA GLN A 133 -3.89 -18.57 -8.08
C GLN A 133 -3.64 -19.19 -6.70
N ASP A 134 -2.58 -18.77 -6.02
CA ASP A 134 -2.13 -19.39 -4.76
C ASP A 134 -2.91 -18.87 -3.55
N HIS A 135 -3.35 -17.60 -3.59
CA HIS A 135 -3.92 -16.91 -2.44
C HIS A 135 -5.20 -16.13 -2.74
N GLY A 136 -5.84 -16.36 -3.89
CA GLY A 136 -6.98 -15.56 -4.35
C GLY A 136 -8.18 -15.47 -3.41
N ARG A 137 -8.35 -16.44 -2.48
CA ARG A 137 -9.39 -16.39 -1.43
C ARG A 137 -9.12 -15.37 -0.33
N ARG A 138 -7.86 -14.98 -0.14
CA ARG A 138 -7.43 -13.95 0.82
C ARG A 138 -7.30 -12.57 0.17
N ILE A 139 -7.43 -12.48 -1.16
CA ILE A 139 -7.29 -11.23 -1.91
C ILE A 139 -8.67 -10.74 -2.35
N GLU A 140 -9.10 -9.61 -1.83
CA GLU A 140 -10.33 -8.94 -2.25
C GLU A 140 -10.02 -7.79 -3.22
N THR A 141 -10.72 -7.75 -4.35
CA THR A 141 -10.60 -6.68 -5.35
C THR A 141 -11.85 -5.80 -5.36
N PRO A 142 -11.77 -4.57 -5.89
CA PRO A 142 -12.96 -3.72 -6.02
C PRO A 142 -14.09 -4.43 -6.78
N VAL A 143 -15.33 -4.23 -6.34
CA VAL A 143 -16.55 -4.76 -6.98
C VAL A 143 -17.24 -3.71 -7.87
N ASP A 144 -16.88 -2.46 -7.67
CA ASP A 144 -17.33 -1.27 -8.38
C ASP A 144 -16.25 -0.20 -8.32
N VAL A 145 -16.30 0.71 -9.29
CA VAL A 145 -15.29 1.73 -9.53
C VAL A 145 -15.96 3.04 -9.89
N ALA A 146 -15.22 4.14 -9.77
CA ALA A 146 -15.68 5.45 -10.20
C ALA A 146 -14.74 6.05 -11.25
N VAL A 147 -15.35 6.68 -12.24
CA VAL A 147 -14.69 7.41 -13.33
C VAL A 147 -15.12 8.88 -13.28
N ASN A 148 -14.46 9.72 -14.08
CA ASN A 148 -14.88 11.10 -14.29
C ASN A 148 -15.58 11.22 -15.65
N VAL A 149 -16.87 11.55 -15.65
CA VAL A 149 -17.65 11.87 -16.85
C VAL A 149 -18.04 13.34 -16.75
N ASP A 150 -17.65 14.16 -17.71
CA ASP A 150 -18.00 15.59 -17.77
C ASP A 150 -17.74 16.39 -16.47
N CYS A 151 -16.62 16.11 -15.79
CA CYS A 151 -16.24 16.70 -14.50
C CYS A 151 -17.10 16.24 -13.30
N GLU A 152 -17.82 15.13 -13.43
CA GLU A 152 -18.58 14.49 -12.35
C GLU A 152 -18.06 13.07 -12.04
N ARG A 153 -18.13 12.69 -10.76
CA ARG A 153 -17.78 11.33 -10.32
C ARG A 153 -18.98 10.42 -10.58
N VAL A 154 -18.82 9.46 -11.49
CA VAL A 154 -19.86 8.48 -11.84
C VAL A 154 -19.38 7.08 -11.48
N GLU A 155 -20.23 6.33 -10.77
CA GLU A 155 -19.93 4.96 -10.36
C GLU A 155 -20.42 3.93 -11.38
N HIS A 156 -19.60 2.91 -11.60
CA HIS A 156 -19.89 1.80 -12.49
C HIS A 156 -19.56 0.48 -11.80
N THR A 157 -20.45 -0.49 -11.93
CA THR A 157 -20.09 -1.90 -11.72
C THR A 157 -19.10 -2.33 -12.79
N LEU A 158 -18.22 -3.31 -12.49
CA LEU A 158 -17.20 -3.79 -13.43
C LEU A 158 -17.74 -4.20 -14.82
N ASN A 159 -18.97 -4.73 -14.89
CA ASN A 159 -19.61 -5.16 -16.15
C ASN A 159 -20.20 -4.02 -16.98
N ARG A 160 -20.15 -2.77 -16.50
CA ARG A 160 -20.76 -1.59 -17.14
C ARG A 160 -19.77 -0.43 -17.24
N LEU A 161 -18.48 -0.73 -17.20
CA LEU A 161 -17.44 0.28 -17.33
C LEU A 161 -17.37 0.78 -18.78
N PRO A 162 -17.35 2.09 -19.03
CA PRO A 162 -17.10 2.62 -20.37
C PRO A 162 -15.65 2.36 -20.81
N ASP A 163 -15.46 1.90 -22.05
CA ASP A 163 -14.14 1.53 -22.58
C ASP A 163 -13.16 2.71 -22.68
N ASP A 164 -13.68 3.93 -22.82
CA ASP A 164 -12.92 5.16 -23.06
C ASP A 164 -12.60 5.96 -21.77
N HIS A 165 -12.98 5.45 -20.60
CA HIS A 165 -12.83 6.15 -19.34
C HIS A 165 -11.76 5.54 -18.42
N GLN A 166 -10.93 6.40 -17.82
CA GLN A 166 -9.98 6.01 -16.79
C GLN A 166 -10.68 5.83 -15.44
N ILE A 167 -10.42 4.71 -14.75
CA ILE A 167 -10.80 4.49 -13.36
C ILE A 167 -9.95 5.39 -12.47
N LEU A 168 -10.62 6.19 -11.64
CA LEU A 168 -9.96 7.16 -10.76
C LEU A 168 -10.15 6.84 -9.28
N ASP A 169 -11.16 6.08 -8.91
CA ASP A 169 -11.48 5.73 -7.53
C ASP A 169 -12.27 4.42 -7.44
N ILE A 170 -12.45 3.91 -6.23
CA ILE A 170 -13.37 2.80 -5.93
C ILE A 170 -14.82 3.30 -5.79
N GLY A 171 -15.79 2.41 -6.02
CA GLY A 171 -17.21 2.71 -5.85
C GLY A 171 -17.71 2.52 -4.41
N GLU A 172 -18.95 2.91 -4.14
CA GLU A 172 -19.56 2.85 -2.81
C GLU A 172 -19.71 1.40 -2.28
N GLY A 173 -19.95 0.42 -3.16
CA GLY A 173 -20.03 -0.99 -2.80
C GLY A 173 -18.70 -1.53 -2.27
N THR A 174 -17.60 -1.17 -2.93
CA THR A 174 -16.25 -1.51 -2.49
C THR A 174 -15.92 -0.81 -1.17
N ILE A 175 -16.27 0.47 -1.02
CA ILE A 175 -16.10 1.21 0.25
C ILE A 175 -16.86 0.52 1.39
N ALA A 176 -18.10 0.09 1.15
CA ALA A 176 -18.91 -0.59 2.16
C ALA A 176 -18.29 -1.92 2.61
N ILE A 177 -17.73 -2.70 1.67
CA ILE A 177 -17.01 -3.96 1.98
C ILE A 177 -15.77 -3.65 2.81
N VAL A 178 -14.92 -2.73 2.35
CA VAL A 178 -13.68 -2.36 3.06
C VAL A 178 -13.97 -1.87 4.48
N CYS A 179 -14.94 -0.98 4.65
CA CYS A 179 -15.35 -0.48 5.96
C CYS A 179 -15.89 -1.60 6.88
N ARG A 180 -16.60 -2.59 6.33
CA ARG A 180 -17.09 -3.73 7.10
C ARG A 180 -15.94 -4.59 7.61
N GLU A 181 -15.01 -4.94 6.72
CA GLU A 181 -13.86 -5.78 7.09
C GLU A 181 -12.97 -5.08 8.12
N ILE A 182 -12.68 -3.78 7.94
CA ILE A 182 -11.93 -2.97 8.92
C ILE A 182 -12.57 -2.99 10.31
N ARG A 183 -13.90 -2.92 10.42
CA ARG A 183 -14.60 -2.95 11.72
C ARG A 183 -14.50 -4.30 12.43
N ASN A 184 -14.27 -5.37 11.69
CA ASN A 184 -14.17 -6.73 12.21
C ASN A 184 -12.72 -7.16 12.44
N ALA A 185 -11.75 -6.31 12.11
CA ALA A 185 -10.32 -6.60 12.24
C ALA A 185 -9.83 -6.45 13.68
N GLY A 186 -8.89 -7.31 14.07
CA GLY A 186 -8.07 -7.08 15.26
C GLY A 186 -7.00 -6.03 14.95
N THR A 187 -6.30 -6.23 13.82
CA THR A 187 -5.28 -5.31 13.33
C THR A 187 -5.57 -4.88 11.90
N VAL A 188 -5.38 -3.60 11.60
CA VAL A 188 -5.47 -3.06 10.24
C VAL A 188 -4.17 -2.37 9.85
N VAL A 189 -3.63 -2.75 8.70
CA VAL A 189 -2.48 -2.10 8.06
C VAL A 189 -2.92 -1.49 6.75
N ALA A 190 -2.86 -0.17 6.63
CA ALA A 190 -3.22 0.54 5.40
C ALA A 190 -1.99 1.13 4.70
N ASN A 191 -1.83 0.85 3.41
CA ASN A 191 -0.76 1.40 2.59
C ASN A 191 -1.29 1.92 1.24
N GLY A 192 -1.18 3.24 1.03
CA GLY A 192 -1.56 3.89 -0.22
C GLY A 192 -3.06 4.28 -0.29
N PRO A 193 -3.40 5.30 -1.08
CA PRO A 193 -4.78 5.79 -1.19
C PRO A 193 -5.66 4.88 -2.06
N PRO A 194 -6.99 4.87 -1.82
CA PRO A 194 -7.94 4.06 -2.60
C PRO A 194 -8.24 4.61 -4.00
N GLY A 195 -7.85 5.86 -4.27
CA GLY A 195 -8.09 6.55 -5.54
C GLY A 195 -7.17 7.75 -5.74
N LYS A 196 -7.42 8.52 -6.80
CA LYS A 196 -6.58 9.67 -7.17
C LYS A 196 -6.87 10.89 -6.28
N VAL A 197 -6.05 11.08 -5.26
CA VAL A 197 -6.15 12.13 -4.21
C VAL A 197 -6.20 13.59 -4.74
N ARG A 198 -5.81 13.84 -6.01
CA ARG A 198 -5.62 15.21 -6.55
C ARG A 198 -6.82 15.82 -7.30
N PHE A 199 -7.94 15.11 -7.48
CA PHE A 199 -9.12 15.68 -8.15
C PHE A 199 -10.20 16.08 -7.13
N LYS A 200 -10.55 17.37 -7.09
CA LYS A 200 -11.62 17.92 -6.23
C LYS A 200 -12.96 17.18 -6.39
N VAL A 201 -13.25 16.72 -7.60
CA VAL A 201 -14.48 16.01 -7.98
C VAL A 201 -14.61 14.63 -7.33
N LEU A 202 -13.51 14.02 -6.87
CA LEU A 202 -13.50 12.66 -6.32
C LEU A 202 -13.75 12.59 -4.80
N HIS A 203 -14.09 13.71 -4.14
CA HIS A 203 -14.35 13.74 -2.69
C HIS A 203 -15.72 13.15 -2.31
N GLY A 204 -16.13 12.06 -2.97
CA GLY A 204 -17.18 11.19 -2.44
C GLY A 204 -16.66 10.56 -1.15
N LYS A 205 -16.88 11.25 -0.01
CA LYS A 205 -16.72 10.75 1.36
C LYS A 205 -15.48 9.86 1.55
N THR A 206 -14.29 10.44 1.47
CA THR A 206 -13.07 9.80 2.00
C THR A 206 -13.11 9.85 3.53
N SER A 207 -14.14 9.23 4.13
CA SER A 207 -14.25 8.99 5.57
C SER A 207 -13.62 7.63 5.88
N LEU A 208 -12.32 7.53 5.62
CA LEU A 208 -11.42 6.62 6.34
C LEU A 208 -10.62 7.48 7.33
N THR A 209 -11.34 8.29 8.09
CA THR A 209 -10.83 8.82 9.36
C THR A 209 -11.28 7.88 10.47
N PRO A 210 -10.41 7.57 11.44
CA PRO A 210 -10.79 6.77 12.61
C PRO A 210 -11.98 7.36 13.37
#